data_AF-A0A7G9XQ42-F1
#
_entry.id   AF-A0A7G9XQ42-F1
#
_cell.length_a   1.000
_cell.length_b   1.000
_cell.length_c   1.000
_cell.angle_alpha   90.00
_cell.angle_beta   90.00
_cell.angle_gamma   90.00
#
_symmetry.space_group_name_H-M   'P 1'
#
loop_
_entity.id
_entity.type
_entity.pdbx_description
1 polymer ?
#
loop_
_entity_poly.entity_id
_entity_poly.type
_entity_poly.pdbx_seq_one_letter_code
_entity_poly.pdbx_strand_id
1 'polypeptide(L)' 'MYGALWRVLPGPWWVRTLILLVLAAAVLAALAFWVFPWVDQFISLQEVTVDE' A
#
# COMPACT_ATOMS: atom_id res chain seq x y z
N MET A 1 18.11 12.89 -26.53
CA MET A 1 18.39 11.78 -25.58
C MET A 1 17.59 11.91 -24.28
N TYR A 2 16.25 11.96 -24.37
CA TYR A 2 15.29 11.72 -23.25
C TYR A 2 14.16 10.76 -23.66
N GLY A 3 14.25 10.21 -24.89
CA GLY A 3 13.18 9.48 -25.54
C GLY A 3 13.03 8.02 -25.09
N ALA A 4 14.09 7.38 -24.58
CA ALA A 4 14.00 5.99 -24.13
C ALA A 4 13.18 5.85 -22.85
N LEU A 5 13.32 6.79 -21.91
CA LEU A 5 12.60 6.78 -20.64
C LEU A 5 11.11 7.11 -20.80
N TRP A 6 10.74 7.91 -21.81
CA TRP A 6 9.35 8.23 -22.13
C TRP A 6 8.62 7.17 -22.96
N ARG A 7 9.33 6.17 -23.51
CA ARG A 7 8.76 5.10 -24.34
C ARG A 7 8.38 3.84 -23.55
N VAL A 8 8.92 3.65 -22.35
CA VAL A 8 8.64 2.47 -21.50
C VAL A 8 7.33 2.60 -20.74
N LEU A 9 6.90 3.83 -20.41
CA LEU A 9 5.60 4.06 -19.79
C LEU A 9 4.56 4.41 -20.85
N PRO A 10 3.58 3.53 -21.14
CA PRO A 10 2.49 3.84 -22.06
C PRO A 10 1.58 4.91 -21.43
N GLY A 11 1.47 6.05 -22.09
CA GLY A 11 0.45 7.06 -21.80
C GLY A 11 0.96 8.42 -21.32
N PRO A 12 0.09 9.46 -21.39
CA PRO A 12 0.35 10.81 -20.92
C PRO A 12 0.87 10.86 -19.48
N TRP A 13 1.52 11.96 -19.10
CA TRP A 13 2.00 12.20 -17.73
C TRP A 13 0.95 11.88 -16.64
N TRP A 14 -0.32 12.12 -16.93
CA TRP A 14 -1.45 11.84 -16.03
C TRP A 14 -1.71 10.34 -15.80
N VAL A 15 -1.46 9.48 -16.80
CA VAL A 15 -1.60 8.01 -16.66
C VAL A 15 -0.55 7.46 -15.72
N ARG A 16 0.68 8.00 -15.76
CA ARG A 16 1.77 7.62 -14.85
C ARG A 16 1.43 7.97 -13.40
N THR A 17 0.90 9.17 -13.19
CA THR A 17 0.41 9.60 -11.88
C THR A 17 -0.71 8.70 -11.37
N LEU A 18 -1.65 8.31 -12.24
CA LEU A 18 -2.74 7.42 -11.88
C LEU A 18 -2.23 6.03 -11.50
N ILE A 19 -1.28 5.46 -12.24
CA ILE A 19 -0.63 4.18 -11.90
C ILE A 19 0.05 4.25 -10.53
N LEU A 20 0.81 5.32 -10.26
CA LEU A 20 1.46 5.51 -8.95
C LEU A 20 0.43 5.64 -7.81
N LEU A 21 -0.67 6.35 -8.06
CA LEU A 21 -1.75 6.52 -7.09
C LEU A 21 -2.44 5.17 -6.80
N VAL A 22 -2.72 4.38 -7.84
CA VAL A 22 -3.27 3.02 -7.70
C VAL A 22 -2.31 2.11 -6.93
N LEU A 23 -1.01 2.16 -7.23
CA LEU A 23 0.00 1.41 -6.49
C LEU A 23 0.05 1.82 -5.01
N ALA A 24 0.03 3.13 -4.71
CA ALA A 24 -0.02 3.62 -3.35
C ALA A 24 -1.30 3.16 -2.63
N ALA A 25 -2.46 3.25 -3.28
CA ALA A 25 -3.72 2.76 -2.74
C ALA A 25 -3.69 1.24 -2.50
N ALA A 26 -3.09 0.47 -3.41
CA ALA A 26 -2.92 -0.98 -3.25
C ALA A 26 -2.02 -1.32 -2.06
N VAL A 27 -0.94 -0.57 -1.83
CA VAL A 27 -0.07 -0.72 -0.65
C VAL A 27 -0.83 -0.39 0.63
N LEU A 28 -1.55 0.74 0.66
CA LEU A 28 -2.37 1.11 1.82
C LEU A 28 -3.45 0.08 2.12
N ALA A 29 -4.12 -0.45 1.09
CA ALA A 29 -5.09 -1.52 1.23
C ALA A 29 -4.43 -2.81 1.73
N ALA A 30 -3.26 -3.19 1.20
CA ALA A 30 -2.51 -4.34 1.67
C ALA A 30 -2.16 -4.20 3.16
N LEU A 31 -1.72 -3.01 3.58
CA LEU A 31 -1.43 -2.71 4.97
C LEU A 31 -2.70 -2.80 5.84
N ALA A 32 -3.81 -2.21 5.42
CA ALA A 32 -5.04 -2.19 6.21
C ALA A 32 -5.73 -3.57 6.30
N PHE A 33 -5.74 -4.35 5.22
CA PHE A 33 -6.48 -5.62 5.19
C PHE A 33 -5.64 -6.83 5.59
N TRP A 34 -4.31 -6.79 5.45
CA TRP A 34 -3.44 -7.93 5.82
C TRP A 34 -2.49 -7.60 6.96
N VAL A 35 -1.76 -6.48 6.88
CA VAL A 35 -0.75 -6.15 7.90
C VAL A 35 -1.40 -5.77 9.22
N PHE A 36 -2.47 -4.98 9.20
CA PHE A 36 -3.14 -4.52 10.41
C PHE A 36 -3.74 -5.69 11.21
N PRO A 37 -4.54 -6.62 10.65
CA PRO A 37 -5.02 -7.78 11.41
C PRO A 37 -3.89 -8.66 11.93
N TRP A 38 -2.81 -8.80 11.16
CA TRP A 38 -1.63 -9.56 11.59
C TRP A 38 -0.94 -8.90 12.79
N VAL A 39 -0.77 -7.56 12.78
CA VAL A 39 -0.19 -6.80 13.91
C VAL A 39 -1.13 -6.80 15.12
N ASP A 40 -2.43 -6.64 14.89
CA ASP A 40 -3.47 -6.64 15.92
C ASP A 40 -3.46 -7.94 16.74
N GLN A 41 -3.18 -9.08 16.11
CA GLN A 41 -2.97 -10.34 16.82
C GLN A 41 -1.85 -10.30 17.84
N PHE A 42 -0.81 -9.48 17.66
CA PHE A 42 0.24 -9.38 18.66
C PHE A 42 -0.16 -8.39 19.77
N ILE A 43 -0.73 -7.25 19.41
CA ILE A 43 -1.08 -6.18 20.36
C ILE A 43 -2.28 -6.59 21.22
N SER A 44 -3.38 -7.05 20.62
CA SER A 44 -4.59 -7.43 21.34
C SER A 44 -4.34 -8.58 22.31
N LEU A 45 -3.48 -9.56 21.95
CA LEU A 45 -3.08 -10.64 22.87
C LEU A 45 -2.33 -10.14 24.10
N GLN A 46 -1.60 -9.04 24.02
CA GLN A 46 -0.92 -8.42 25.17
C GLN A 46 -1.88 -7.63 26.07
N GLU A 47 -2.98 -7.10 25.53
CA GLU A 47 -3.99 -6.34 26.28
C GLU A 47 -5.08 -7.22 26.92
N VAL A 48 -5.09 -8.54 26.71
CA VAL A 48 -5.95 -9.49 27.46
C VAL A 48 -5.39 -9.77 28.87
N THR A 49 -5.03 -8.73 29.62
CA THR A 49 -5.04 -8.79 31.08
C THR A 49 -6.37 -8.24 31.54
N VAL A 50 -7.43 -9.02 31.30
CA VAL A 50 -8.65 -8.90 32.10
C VAL A 50 -8.28 -9.50 33.46
N ASP A 51 -7.85 -8.64 34.40
CA ASP A 51 -8.18 -8.89 35.80
C ASP A 51 -9.71 -8.79 35.89
N GLU A 52 -10.33 -9.80 36.50
CA GLU A 52 -11.76 -9.83 36.83
C GLU A 52 -12.23 -8.59 37.60
#